data_AF-A0A7X7I1J7-F1
#
_entry.id   AF-A0A7X7I1J7-F1
#
_cell.length_a   1.000
_cell.length_b   1.000
_cell.length_c   1.000
_cell.angle_alpha   90.00
_cell.angle_beta   90.00
_cell.angle_gamma   90.00
#
_symmetry.space_group_name_H-M   'P 1'
#
loop_
_entity.id
_entity.type
_entity.pdbx_description
1 polymer ?
#
loop_
_entity_poly.entity_id
_entity_poly.type
_entity_poly.pdbx_seq_one_letter_code
_entity_poly.pdbx_strand_id
1 'polypeptide(L)'
;MIHIDVTKRLLSADGAIILRVKLDIERHDFFTFFGKSGSGKTTTLRMLAGLTHPDDGEIVVDGSVWYSKEKRINVTPQHRTIGFVFQDYALFTAMSVRKNLEYASNKNQKRVEELIDIMQLRALEHSRPHQLSGGQRQRVALARALIRSPKILLLDEPLSALDSEMRTSLQNEINQIHSSFGLTSIIVTHDIAEIFTMSNKMVLFDNGTVSKSDSPDMLLGNKLSSKFRTVGKVVSIAKSDIAVVVTVQSGINLIRVVVDPEESVTLQPGQNVILAVKAFAPSIIVLNKC
;
A
#
# COMPACT_ATOMS: atom_id res chain seq x y z
N MET A 1 -11.45 -12.11 -7.42
CA MET A 1 -11.97 -12.16 -6.04
C MET A 1 -11.07 -13.10 -5.26
N ILE A 2 -10.55 -12.64 -4.13
CA ILE A 2 -9.73 -13.41 -3.21
C ILE A 2 -10.57 -13.66 -1.97
N HIS A 3 -10.80 -14.92 -1.64
CA HIS A 3 -11.45 -15.35 -0.41
C HIS A 3 -10.41 -15.99 0.50
N ILE A 4 -10.34 -15.53 1.75
CA ILE A 4 -9.44 -16.05 2.78
C ILE A 4 -10.31 -16.40 3.98
N ASP A 5 -10.31 -17.67 4.38
CA ASP A 5 -10.90 -18.11 5.66
C ASP A 5 -9.93 -19.10 6.30
N VAL A 6 -8.99 -18.58 7.10
CA VAL A 6 -7.86 -19.36 7.62
C VAL A 6 -7.58 -19.08 9.08
N THR A 7 -6.96 -20.05 9.74
CA THR A 7 -6.40 -19.86 11.09
C THR A 7 -4.93 -20.22 11.15
N LYS A 8 -4.20 -19.52 12.01
CA LYS A 8 -2.78 -19.81 12.28
C LYS A 8 -2.39 -19.41 13.70
N ARG A 9 -1.70 -20.30 14.40
CA ARG A 9 -1.04 -20.01 15.67
C ARG A 9 0.24 -19.21 15.42
N LEU A 10 0.34 -18.06 16.09
CA LEU A 10 1.51 -17.19 16.10
C LEU A 10 2.13 -17.17 17.49
N LEU A 11 3.44 -16.95 17.53
CA LEU A 11 4.18 -16.66 18.75
C LEU A 11 4.51 -15.17 18.73
N SER A 12 3.96 -14.42 19.68
CA SER A 12 4.28 -13.01 19.93
C SER A 12 5.12 -12.87 21.20
N ALA A 13 5.68 -11.69 21.43
CA ALA A 13 6.37 -11.34 22.67
C ALA A 13 5.46 -11.53 23.90
N ASP A 14 4.16 -11.26 23.77
CA ASP A 14 3.15 -11.37 24.83
C ASP A 14 2.52 -12.77 24.93
N GLY A 15 3.02 -13.76 24.17
CA GLY A 15 2.56 -15.14 24.17
C GLY A 15 1.95 -15.62 22.86
N ALA A 16 1.31 -16.79 22.89
CA ALA A 16 0.72 -17.40 21.71
C ALA A 16 -0.62 -16.73 21.35
N ILE A 17 -0.76 -16.31 20.09
CA ILE A 17 -1.98 -15.69 19.55
C ILE A 17 -2.52 -16.61 18.45
N ILE A 18 -3.84 -16.78 18.39
CA ILE A 18 -4.49 -17.45 17.26
C ILE A 18 -4.94 -16.39 16.28
N LEU A 19 -4.26 -16.30 15.14
CA LEU A 19 -4.67 -15.49 14.02
C LEU A 19 -5.85 -16.17 13.30
N ARG A 20 -6.99 -15.49 13.20
CA ARG A 20 -8.18 -15.88 12.45
C ARG A 20 -8.46 -14.81 11.41
N VAL A 21 -8.33 -15.18 10.13
CA VAL A 21 -8.54 -14.26 9.01
C VAL A 21 -9.70 -14.76 8.19
N LYS A 22 -10.79 -14.01 8.20
CA LYS A 22 -11.92 -14.20 7.29
C LYS A 22 -12.14 -12.90 6.50
N LEU A 23 -11.83 -12.92 5.21
CA LEU A 23 -11.79 -11.73 4.38
C LEU A 23 -12.08 -12.04 2.90
N ASP A 24 -12.85 -11.16 2.28
CA ASP A 24 -13.06 -11.09 0.84
C ASP A 24 -12.45 -9.81 0.27
N ILE A 25 -11.68 -9.95 -0.83
CA ILE A 25 -11.05 -8.85 -1.56
C ILE A 25 -11.50 -8.92 -3.02
N GLU A 26 -12.02 -7.81 -3.53
CA GLU A 26 -12.52 -7.75 -4.91
C GLU A 26 -11.39 -7.59 -5.91
N ARG A 27 -11.68 -7.92 -7.17
CA ARG A 27 -10.72 -7.63 -8.25
C ARG A 27 -10.51 -6.12 -8.35
N HIS A 28 -9.27 -5.72 -8.63
CA HIS A 28 -8.90 -4.33 -8.81
C HIS A 28 -9.02 -3.45 -7.55
N ASP A 29 -9.29 -4.06 -6.39
CA ASP A 29 -9.18 -3.33 -5.12
C ASP A 29 -7.71 -2.98 -4.85
N PHE A 30 -7.52 -1.80 -4.29
CA PHE A 30 -6.31 -1.44 -3.57
C PHE A 30 -6.63 -1.55 -2.08
N PHE A 31 -6.29 -2.71 -1.51
CA PHE A 31 -6.73 -3.14 -0.21
C PHE A 31 -5.64 -2.94 0.85
N THR A 32 -5.96 -2.31 1.98
CA THR A 32 -5.02 -2.14 3.09
C THR A 32 -5.26 -3.16 4.21
N PHE A 33 -4.18 -3.75 4.71
CA PHE A 33 -4.12 -4.38 6.03
C PHE A 33 -3.52 -3.39 7.02
N PHE A 34 -4.34 -2.91 7.96
CA PHE A 34 -3.93 -1.95 8.98
C PHE A 34 -4.04 -2.55 10.39
N GLY A 35 -3.19 -2.14 11.31
CA GLY A 35 -3.24 -2.58 12.70
C GLY A 35 -1.87 -2.52 13.38
N LYS A 36 -1.83 -2.78 14.68
CA LYS A 36 -0.59 -2.73 15.49
C LYS A 36 0.48 -3.71 14.98
N SER A 37 1.75 -3.44 15.30
CA SER A 37 2.82 -4.40 15.03
C SER A 37 2.52 -5.74 15.72
N GLY A 38 2.89 -6.85 15.09
CA GLY A 38 2.62 -8.20 15.61
C GLY A 38 1.17 -8.71 15.43
N SER A 39 0.26 -7.94 14.84
CA SER A 39 -1.15 -8.34 14.70
C SER A 39 -1.44 -9.43 13.63
N GLY A 40 -0.42 -9.84 12.85
CA GLY A 40 -0.54 -10.91 11.86
C GLY A 40 -0.70 -10.47 10.40
N LYS A 41 -0.56 -9.18 10.09
CA LYS A 41 -0.67 -8.63 8.72
C LYS A 41 0.31 -9.28 7.73
N THR A 42 1.61 -9.18 8.02
CA THR A 42 2.69 -9.79 7.22
C THR A 42 2.53 -11.30 7.10
N THR A 43 2.13 -11.98 8.18
CA THR A 43 1.84 -13.43 8.15
C THR A 43 0.70 -13.74 7.16
N THR A 44 -0.37 -12.95 7.17
CA THR A 44 -1.49 -13.10 6.25
C THR A 44 -1.06 -12.92 4.80
N LEU A 45 -0.25 -11.88 4.53
CA LEU A 45 0.33 -11.65 3.21
C LEU A 45 1.18 -12.84 2.75
N ARG A 46 2.03 -13.39 3.64
CA ARG A 46 2.86 -14.57 3.37
C ARG A 46 2.05 -15.84 3.16
N MET A 47 0.92 -16.00 3.86
CA MET A 47 -0.01 -17.12 3.65
C MET A 47 -0.68 -17.05 2.27
N LEU A 48 -1.14 -15.88 1.87
CA LEU A 48 -1.66 -15.66 0.51
C LEU A 48 -0.57 -15.90 -0.55
N ALA A 49 0.67 -15.52 -0.25
CA ALA A 49 1.81 -15.78 -1.14
C ALA A 49 2.29 -17.24 -1.20
N GLY A 50 1.85 -18.07 -0.26
CA GLY A 50 2.28 -19.47 -0.12
C GLY A 50 3.65 -19.63 0.54
N LEU A 51 4.22 -18.56 1.07
CA LEU A 51 5.50 -18.53 1.78
C LEU A 51 5.38 -19.07 3.22
N THR A 52 4.17 -18.98 3.77
CA THR A 52 3.80 -19.56 5.06
C THR A 52 2.50 -20.35 4.87
N HIS A 53 2.31 -21.44 5.60
CA HIS A 53 1.08 -22.22 5.53
C HIS A 53 0.15 -21.88 6.69
N PRO A 54 -1.17 -21.70 6.44
CA PRO A 54 -2.15 -21.74 7.51
C PRO A 54 -2.13 -23.08 8.24
N ASP A 55 -2.63 -23.09 9.47
CA ASP A 55 -2.80 -24.31 10.25
C ASP A 55 -4.12 -25.01 9.88
N ASP A 56 -5.15 -24.22 9.56
CA ASP A 56 -6.46 -24.67 9.09
C ASP A 56 -7.12 -23.65 8.14
N GLY A 57 -8.19 -24.09 7.45
CA GLY A 57 -9.04 -23.26 6.59
C GLY A 57 -8.74 -23.37 5.08
N GLU A 58 -9.16 -22.36 4.32
CA GLU A 58 -9.10 -22.31 2.85
C GLU A 58 -8.70 -20.90 2.33
N ILE A 59 -7.95 -20.88 1.22
CA ILE A 59 -7.66 -19.68 0.42
C ILE A 59 -8.09 -19.97 -1.01
N VAL A 60 -9.00 -19.16 -1.54
CA VAL A 60 -9.51 -19.27 -2.92
C VAL A 60 -9.24 -17.98 -3.66
N VAL A 61 -8.66 -18.08 -4.85
CA VAL A 61 -8.38 -16.93 -5.71
C VAL A 61 -8.98 -17.17 -7.08
N ASP A 62 -9.90 -16.30 -7.47
CA ASP A 62 -10.56 -16.35 -8.77
C ASP A 62 -11.20 -17.72 -9.07
N GLY A 63 -11.79 -18.34 -8.04
CA GLY A 63 -12.39 -19.68 -8.11
C GLY A 63 -11.39 -20.84 -8.00
N SER A 64 -10.08 -20.58 -8.04
CA SER A 64 -9.04 -21.58 -7.84
C SER A 64 -8.67 -21.70 -6.36
N VAL A 65 -8.78 -22.90 -5.79
CA VAL A 65 -8.29 -23.19 -4.44
C VAL A 65 -6.76 -23.17 -4.42
N TRP A 66 -6.17 -22.24 -3.67
CA TRP A 66 -4.71 -22.15 -3.49
C TRP A 66 -4.23 -22.87 -2.25
N TYR A 67 -5.06 -22.93 -1.21
CA TYR A 67 -4.81 -23.70 -0.01
C TYR A 67 -6.14 -24.23 0.52
N SER A 68 -6.18 -25.48 0.97
CA SER A 68 -7.33 -26.04 1.70
C SER A 68 -6.83 -27.17 2.60
N LYS A 69 -7.06 -27.04 3.90
CA LYS A 69 -6.70 -28.10 4.85
C LYS A 69 -7.53 -29.37 4.61
N GLU A 70 -8.83 -29.21 4.42
CA GLU A 70 -9.79 -30.29 4.18
C GLU A 70 -9.46 -31.07 2.90
N LYS A 71 -9.29 -30.35 1.77
CA LYS A 71 -9.00 -30.96 0.46
C LYS A 71 -7.52 -31.35 0.30
N ARG A 72 -6.68 -31.08 1.29
CA ARG A 72 -5.22 -31.28 1.27
C ARG A 72 -4.54 -30.61 0.07
N ILE A 73 -4.98 -29.40 -0.26
CA ILE A 73 -4.43 -28.59 -1.34
C ILE A 73 -3.47 -27.54 -0.78
N ASN A 74 -2.29 -27.40 -1.38
CA ASN A 74 -1.37 -26.32 -1.07
C ASN A 74 -0.53 -25.99 -2.32
N VAL A 75 -1.02 -25.04 -3.12
CA VAL A 75 -0.34 -24.57 -4.33
C VAL A 75 0.95 -23.86 -3.94
N THR A 76 2.06 -24.25 -4.55
CA THR A 76 3.37 -23.67 -4.24
C THR A 76 3.46 -22.21 -4.72
N PRO A 77 4.31 -21.36 -4.09
CA PRO A 77 4.44 -19.95 -4.46
C PRO A 77 4.71 -19.72 -5.94
N GLN A 78 5.47 -20.60 -6.61
CA GLN A 78 5.82 -20.42 -8.03
C GLN A 78 4.61 -20.57 -8.97
N HIS A 79 3.56 -21.26 -8.52
CA HIS A 79 2.32 -21.46 -9.25
C HIS A 79 1.22 -20.47 -8.84
N ARG A 80 1.47 -19.61 -7.85
CA ARG A 80 0.58 -18.51 -7.48
C ARG A 80 0.95 -17.30 -8.35
N THR A 81 -0.02 -16.78 -9.11
CA THR A 81 0.21 -15.67 -10.05
C THR A 81 0.22 -14.33 -9.30
N ILE A 82 1.25 -14.12 -8.47
CA ILE A 82 1.41 -12.98 -7.57
C ILE A 82 2.76 -12.28 -7.77
N GLY A 83 2.76 -10.97 -7.56
CA GLY A 83 3.97 -10.18 -7.31
C GLY A 83 4.08 -9.90 -5.82
N PHE A 84 5.29 -9.96 -5.27
CA PHE A 84 5.53 -9.69 -3.85
C PHE A 84 6.70 -8.71 -3.68
N VAL A 85 6.45 -7.61 -2.98
CA VAL A 85 7.47 -6.66 -2.54
C VAL A 85 7.63 -6.79 -1.03
N PHE A 86 8.81 -7.26 -0.62
CA PHE A 86 9.18 -7.41 0.78
C PHE A 86 9.59 -6.07 1.39
N GLN A 87 9.46 -5.95 2.70
CA GLN A 87 9.86 -4.78 3.48
C GLN A 87 11.34 -4.40 3.27
N ASP A 88 12.23 -5.38 3.16
CA ASP A 88 13.67 -5.21 2.90
C ASP A 88 14.02 -5.23 1.40
N TYR A 89 13.01 -5.16 0.53
CA TYR A 89 13.07 -5.29 -0.93
C TYR A 89 13.56 -6.66 -1.46
N ALA A 90 14.26 -7.44 -0.64
CA ALA A 90 14.83 -8.76 -0.92
C ALA A 90 15.60 -8.82 -2.27
N LEU A 91 16.31 -7.75 -2.65
CA LEU A 91 17.05 -7.70 -3.92
C LEU A 91 18.28 -8.60 -3.89
N PHE A 92 18.65 -9.20 -5.03
CA PHE A 92 19.90 -9.93 -5.16
C PHE A 92 21.06 -8.94 -5.22
N THR A 93 21.74 -8.76 -4.09
CA THR A 93 22.76 -7.71 -3.88
C THR A 93 23.98 -7.84 -4.79
N ALA A 94 24.32 -9.05 -5.20
CA ALA A 94 25.43 -9.34 -6.12
C ALA A 94 25.07 -9.16 -7.61
N MET A 95 23.78 -9.06 -7.93
CA MET A 95 23.28 -8.92 -9.30
C MET A 95 23.03 -7.44 -9.63
N SER A 96 23.18 -7.05 -10.91
CA SER A 96 22.74 -5.72 -11.35
C SER A 96 21.21 -5.62 -11.36
N VAL A 97 20.68 -4.42 -11.57
CA VAL A 97 19.24 -4.19 -11.79
C VAL A 97 18.70 -5.11 -12.88
N ARG A 98 19.28 -5.07 -14.09
CA ARG A 98 18.86 -5.94 -15.20
C ARG A 98 18.88 -7.43 -14.80
N LYS A 99 19.96 -7.90 -14.17
CA LYS A 99 20.07 -9.30 -13.74
C LYS A 99 19.01 -9.70 -12.70
N ASN A 100 18.63 -8.78 -11.81
CA ASN A 100 17.53 -9.01 -10.86
C ASN A 100 16.20 -9.27 -11.57
N LEU A 101 15.91 -8.53 -12.65
CA LEU A 101 14.71 -8.71 -13.46
C LEU A 101 14.81 -9.99 -14.31
N GLU A 102 15.93 -10.20 -15.00
CA GLU A 102 16.16 -11.37 -15.86
C GLU A 102 16.02 -12.69 -15.09
N TYR A 103 16.52 -12.74 -13.86
CA TYR A 103 16.41 -13.92 -12.99
C TYR A 103 14.96 -14.36 -12.79
N ALA A 104 14.04 -13.41 -12.63
CA ALA A 104 12.63 -13.70 -12.38
C ALA A 104 11.78 -13.79 -13.68
N SER A 105 12.35 -13.39 -14.82
CA SER A 105 11.64 -13.21 -16.11
C SER A 105 11.26 -14.49 -16.86
N ASN A 106 11.77 -15.66 -16.45
CA ASN A 106 11.66 -16.90 -17.23
C ASN A 106 12.16 -16.74 -18.69
N LYS A 107 13.25 -15.99 -18.89
CA LYS A 107 13.86 -15.67 -20.21
C LYS A 107 13.01 -14.74 -21.10
N ASN A 108 12.00 -14.05 -20.56
CA ASN A 108 11.24 -13.06 -21.31
C ASN A 108 11.97 -11.70 -21.35
N GLN A 109 12.93 -11.58 -22.27
CA GLN A 109 13.75 -10.36 -22.40
C GLN A 109 12.94 -9.13 -22.78
N LYS A 110 11.91 -9.28 -23.62
CA LYS A 110 11.04 -8.16 -24.00
C LYS A 110 10.37 -7.52 -22.77
N ARG A 111 9.93 -8.35 -21.82
CA ARG A 111 9.30 -7.89 -20.58
C ARG A 111 10.31 -7.23 -19.62
N VAL A 112 11.56 -7.67 -19.63
CA VAL A 112 12.66 -7.00 -18.90
C VAL A 112 12.84 -5.58 -19.43
N GLU A 113 12.96 -5.41 -20.75
CA GLU A 113 13.12 -4.09 -21.37
C GLU A 113 11.96 -3.15 -21.03
N GLU A 114 10.73 -3.63 -21.20
CA GLU A 114 9.52 -2.87 -20.93
C GLU A 114 9.50 -2.34 -19.49
N LEU A 115 9.82 -3.20 -18.51
CA LEU A 115 9.82 -2.80 -17.11
C LEU A 115 11.00 -1.90 -16.73
N ILE A 116 12.15 -2.03 -17.40
CA ILE A 116 13.25 -1.08 -17.23
C ILE A 116 12.80 0.32 -17.66
N ASP A 117 12.07 0.45 -18.75
CA ASP A 117 11.59 1.75 -19.24
C ASP A 117 10.46 2.31 -18.38
N ILE A 118 9.43 1.51 -18.08
CA ILE A 118 8.29 1.93 -17.25
C ILE A 118 8.76 2.40 -15.87
N MET A 119 9.75 1.73 -15.29
CA MET A 119 10.30 2.07 -13.97
C MET A 119 11.42 3.12 -14.05
N GLN A 120 11.74 3.63 -15.23
CA GLN A 120 12.80 4.63 -15.47
C GLN A 120 14.16 4.18 -14.91
N LEU A 121 14.48 2.89 -15.07
CA LEU A 121 15.72 2.27 -14.58
C LEU A 121 16.81 2.16 -15.65
N ARG A 122 16.57 2.67 -16.86
CA ARG A 122 17.44 2.52 -18.04
C ARG A 122 18.89 2.90 -17.75
N ALA A 123 19.12 4.08 -17.17
CA ALA A 123 20.47 4.55 -16.83
C ALA A 123 21.16 3.76 -15.70
N LEU A 124 20.40 2.96 -14.94
CA LEU A 124 20.85 2.22 -13.75
C LEU A 124 20.83 0.70 -13.96
N GLU A 125 20.55 0.23 -15.18
CA GLU A 125 20.31 -1.19 -15.44
C GLU A 125 21.52 -2.10 -15.14
N HIS A 126 22.72 -1.52 -15.20
CA HIS A 126 23.98 -2.18 -14.88
C HIS A 126 24.47 -1.93 -13.46
N SER A 127 23.83 -1.02 -12.72
CA SER A 127 24.14 -0.75 -11.31
C SER A 127 23.70 -1.91 -10.42
N ARG A 128 24.42 -2.11 -9.30
CA ARG A 128 24.08 -3.06 -8.24
C ARG A 128 23.26 -2.39 -7.14
N PRO A 129 22.42 -3.12 -6.37
CA PRO A 129 21.53 -2.54 -5.36
C PRO A 129 22.18 -1.59 -4.34
N HIS A 130 23.44 -1.81 -3.96
CA HIS A 130 24.16 -0.94 -3.02
C HIS A 130 24.53 0.43 -3.60
N GLN A 131 24.49 0.59 -4.92
CA GLN A 131 24.76 1.84 -5.63
C GLN A 131 23.49 2.67 -5.84
N LEU A 132 22.32 2.14 -5.47
CA LEU A 132 21.02 2.74 -5.70
C LEU A 132 20.53 3.50 -4.46
N SER A 133 19.71 4.53 -4.68
CA SER A 133 18.93 5.16 -3.60
C SER A 133 17.83 4.22 -3.08
N GLY A 134 17.19 4.57 -1.95
CA GLY A 134 16.06 3.80 -1.40
C GLY A 134 14.92 3.63 -2.41
N GLY A 135 14.45 4.74 -2.99
CA GLY A 135 13.39 4.70 -4.01
C GLY A 135 13.78 3.92 -5.27
N GLN A 136 15.05 4.02 -5.71
CA GLN A 136 15.53 3.23 -6.84
C GLN A 136 15.52 1.72 -6.53
N ARG A 137 15.96 1.30 -5.33
CA ARG A 137 15.84 -0.10 -4.90
C ARG A 137 14.39 -0.57 -4.89
N GLN A 138 13.47 0.27 -4.42
CA GLN A 138 12.05 -0.06 -4.43
C GLN A 138 11.49 -0.22 -5.85
N ARG A 139 11.86 0.68 -6.78
CA ARG A 139 11.47 0.54 -8.20
C ARG A 139 11.96 -0.77 -8.80
N VAL A 140 13.19 -1.19 -8.50
CA VAL A 140 13.73 -2.49 -8.92
C VAL A 140 12.93 -3.65 -8.30
N ALA A 141 12.58 -3.56 -7.02
CA ALA A 141 11.79 -4.59 -6.35
C ALA A 141 10.39 -4.72 -6.94
N LEU A 142 9.75 -3.58 -7.26
CA LEU A 142 8.44 -3.52 -7.89
C LEU A 142 8.50 -4.06 -9.33
N ALA A 143 9.52 -3.67 -10.11
CA ALA A 143 9.77 -4.23 -11.44
C ALA A 143 9.87 -5.76 -11.39
N ARG A 144 10.66 -6.29 -10.44
CA ARG A 144 10.83 -7.73 -10.25
C ARG A 144 9.53 -8.41 -9.83
N ALA A 145 8.69 -7.77 -9.02
CA ALA A 145 7.37 -8.30 -8.66
C ALA A 145 6.42 -8.38 -9.88
N LEU A 146 6.54 -7.46 -10.83
CA LEU A 146 5.67 -7.36 -12.02
C LEU A 146 6.15 -8.13 -13.24
N ILE A 147 7.37 -8.68 -13.20
CA ILE A 147 8.04 -9.33 -14.35
C ILE A 147 7.23 -10.50 -14.91
N ARG A 148 6.50 -11.23 -14.06
CA ARG A 148 5.66 -12.36 -14.45
C ARG A 148 4.21 -11.97 -14.76
N SER A 149 3.94 -10.68 -14.94
CA SER A 149 2.61 -10.14 -15.20
C SER A 149 1.55 -10.66 -14.21
N PRO A 150 1.77 -10.47 -12.91
CA PRO A 150 0.86 -10.97 -11.89
C PRO A 150 -0.49 -10.25 -11.96
N LYS A 151 -1.55 -10.90 -11.45
CA LYS A 151 -2.86 -10.24 -11.25
C LYS A 151 -2.99 -9.64 -9.86
N ILE A 152 -2.19 -10.11 -8.91
CA ILE A 152 -2.21 -9.69 -7.51
C ILE A 152 -0.83 -9.16 -7.15
N LEU A 153 -0.79 -7.98 -6.54
CA LEU A 153 0.44 -7.37 -6.02
C LEU A 153 0.37 -7.27 -4.50
N LEU A 154 1.33 -7.88 -3.82
CA LEU A 154 1.44 -7.89 -2.38
C LEU A 154 2.59 -6.98 -1.96
N LEU A 155 2.32 -6.02 -1.07
CA LEU A 155 3.24 -4.99 -0.63
C LEU A 155 3.35 -5.04 0.91
N ASP A 156 4.50 -5.45 1.43
CA ASP A 156 4.72 -5.58 2.89
C ASP A 156 5.55 -4.39 3.40
N GLU A 157 4.89 -3.37 3.96
CA GLU A 157 5.48 -2.11 4.44
C GLU A 157 6.50 -1.47 3.46
N PRO A 158 6.15 -1.34 2.15
CA PRO A 158 7.12 -0.99 1.10
C PRO A 158 7.73 0.41 1.23
N LEU A 159 7.12 1.30 2.01
CA LEU A 159 7.45 2.72 2.12
C LEU A 159 8.04 3.13 3.49
N SER A 160 8.21 2.17 4.40
CA SER A 160 8.57 2.41 5.80
C SER A 160 9.94 3.08 6.00
N ALA A 161 10.90 2.82 5.12
CA ALA A 161 12.29 3.30 5.23
C ALA A 161 12.58 4.61 4.47
N LEU A 162 11.54 5.34 4.02
CA LEU A 162 11.68 6.50 3.14
C LEU A 162 11.29 7.81 3.82
N ASP A 163 11.93 8.90 3.39
CA ASP A 163 11.54 10.26 3.72
C ASP A 163 10.17 10.63 3.11
N SER A 164 9.57 11.72 3.61
CA SER A 164 8.20 12.10 3.26
C SER A 164 8.01 12.50 1.79
N GLU A 165 9.00 13.14 1.17
CA GLU A 165 8.90 13.60 -0.22
C GLU A 165 8.98 12.40 -1.17
N MET A 166 9.99 11.54 -0.95
CA MET A 166 10.17 10.32 -1.72
C MET A 166 8.98 9.36 -1.54
N ARG A 167 8.45 9.25 -0.32
CA ARG A 167 7.26 8.46 -0.01
C ARG A 167 6.07 8.90 -0.86
N THR A 168 5.76 10.20 -0.88
CA THR A 168 4.63 10.75 -1.65
C THR A 168 4.77 10.48 -3.15
N SER A 169 5.98 10.65 -3.70
CA SER A 169 6.25 10.33 -5.11
C SER A 169 5.98 8.86 -5.41
N LEU A 170 6.48 7.95 -4.56
CA LEU A 170 6.34 6.52 -4.78
C LEU A 170 4.92 6.01 -4.56
N GLN A 171 4.14 6.61 -3.67
CA GLN A 171 2.71 6.32 -3.54
C GLN A 171 1.98 6.56 -4.88
N ASN A 172 2.24 7.71 -5.52
CA ASN A 172 1.67 8.04 -6.82
C ASN A 172 2.10 7.06 -7.91
N GLU A 173 3.38 6.68 -7.94
CA GLU A 173 3.90 5.67 -8.88
C GLU A 173 3.22 4.31 -8.68
N ILE A 174 3.10 3.83 -7.44
CA ILE A 174 2.43 2.56 -7.14
C ILE A 174 0.96 2.60 -7.57
N ASN A 175 0.25 3.71 -7.33
CA ASN A 175 -1.13 3.88 -7.79
C ASN A 175 -1.22 3.83 -9.32
N GLN A 176 -0.34 4.52 -10.03
CA GLN A 176 -0.29 4.49 -11.49
C GLN A 176 -0.03 3.08 -12.02
N ILE A 177 0.88 2.34 -11.39
CA ILE A 177 1.18 0.95 -11.73
C ILE A 177 -0.04 0.06 -11.47
N HIS A 178 -0.65 0.18 -10.29
CA HIS A 178 -1.87 -0.56 -9.95
C HIS A 178 -2.96 -0.37 -11.02
N SER A 179 -3.25 0.87 -11.41
CA SER A 179 -4.25 1.17 -12.43
C SER A 179 -3.83 0.71 -13.83
N SER A 180 -2.59 0.98 -14.25
CA SER A 180 -2.10 0.67 -15.61
C SER A 180 -2.02 -0.84 -15.88
N PHE A 181 -1.69 -1.62 -14.85
CA PHE A 181 -1.61 -3.08 -14.95
C PHE A 181 -2.91 -3.80 -14.53
N GLY A 182 -3.94 -3.06 -14.07
CA GLY A 182 -5.20 -3.63 -13.61
C GLY A 182 -5.02 -4.62 -12.46
N LEU A 183 -4.15 -4.30 -11.51
CA LEU A 183 -3.77 -5.20 -10.41
C LEU A 183 -4.84 -5.24 -9.32
N THR A 184 -4.92 -6.33 -8.58
CA THR A 184 -5.49 -6.34 -7.22
C THR A 184 -4.34 -6.17 -6.25
N SER A 185 -4.25 -5.03 -5.57
CA SER A 185 -3.11 -4.70 -4.71
C SER A 185 -3.49 -4.87 -3.25
N ILE A 186 -2.61 -5.47 -2.44
CA ILE A 186 -2.75 -5.53 -0.99
C ILE A 186 -1.51 -4.92 -0.36
N ILE A 187 -1.69 -3.86 0.43
CA ILE A 187 -0.60 -3.19 1.16
C ILE A 187 -0.75 -3.41 2.67
N VAL A 188 0.36 -3.78 3.30
CA VAL A 188 0.51 -3.74 4.75
C VAL A 188 1.16 -2.41 5.10
N THR A 189 0.48 -1.61 5.92
CA THR A 189 1.01 -0.34 6.40
C THR A 189 0.47 -0.01 7.79
N HIS A 190 1.17 0.89 8.47
CA HIS A 190 0.74 1.54 9.70
C HIS A 190 0.60 3.07 9.52
N ASP A 191 0.86 3.60 8.33
CA ASP A 191 0.75 5.03 8.01
C ASP A 191 -0.64 5.32 7.43
N ILE A 192 -1.42 6.12 8.15
CA ILE A 192 -2.78 6.52 7.75
C ILE A 192 -2.77 7.26 6.41
N ALA A 193 -1.73 8.06 6.11
CA ALA A 193 -1.63 8.81 4.86
C ALA A 193 -1.59 7.89 3.63
N GLU A 194 -0.90 6.75 3.73
CA GLU A 194 -0.83 5.75 2.66
C GLU A 194 -2.21 5.15 2.38
N ILE A 195 -2.98 4.88 3.43
CA ILE A 195 -4.31 4.29 3.34
C ILE A 195 -5.24 5.21 2.55
N PHE A 196 -5.32 6.49 2.96
CA PHE A 196 -6.22 7.45 2.32
C PHE A 196 -5.79 7.84 0.89
N THR A 197 -4.50 7.73 0.58
CA THR A 197 -3.97 8.10 -0.74
C THR A 197 -4.09 6.95 -1.75
N MET A 198 -4.02 5.70 -1.29
CA MET A 198 -3.88 4.55 -2.19
C MET A 198 -5.06 3.58 -2.12
N SER A 199 -5.71 3.45 -0.96
CA SER A 199 -6.61 2.33 -0.71
C SER A 199 -8.08 2.70 -0.88
N ASN A 200 -8.82 1.81 -1.52
CA ASN A 200 -10.28 1.92 -1.62
C ASN A 200 -11.00 1.10 -0.54
N LYS A 201 -10.37 0.04 -0.02
CA LYS A 201 -10.83 -0.76 1.11
C LYS A 201 -9.71 -1.04 2.09
N MET A 202 -10.07 -1.31 3.32
CA MET A 202 -9.13 -1.75 4.33
C MET A 202 -9.77 -2.73 5.31
N VAL A 203 -8.93 -3.36 6.11
CA VAL A 203 -9.33 -4.15 7.27
C VAL A 203 -8.42 -3.84 8.45
N LEU A 204 -8.99 -3.88 9.65
CA LEU A 204 -8.27 -3.73 10.90
C LEU A 204 -7.88 -5.10 11.43
N PHE A 205 -6.59 -5.29 11.70
CA PHE A 205 -6.04 -6.43 12.42
C PHE A 205 -5.87 -6.05 13.89
N ASP A 206 -6.63 -6.71 14.77
CA ASP A 206 -6.57 -6.51 16.21
C ASP A 206 -6.48 -7.87 16.94
N ASN A 207 -5.40 -8.06 17.69
CA ASN A 207 -5.14 -9.23 18.53
C ASN A 207 -5.42 -10.60 17.87
N GLY A 208 -5.01 -10.75 16.60
CA GLY A 208 -5.19 -11.99 15.85
C GLY A 208 -6.58 -12.15 15.23
N THR A 209 -7.45 -11.14 15.28
CA THR A 209 -8.72 -11.14 14.57
C THR A 209 -8.75 -10.02 13.53
N VAL A 210 -9.54 -10.22 12.48
CA VAL A 210 -9.77 -9.21 11.44
C VAL A 210 -11.17 -8.64 11.57
N SER A 211 -11.29 -7.32 11.44
CA SER A 211 -12.59 -6.64 11.38
C SER A 211 -13.32 -6.98 10.09
N LYS A 212 -14.57 -6.52 9.96
CA LYS A 212 -15.20 -6.41 8.65
C LYS A 212 -14.40 -5.43 7.78
N SER A 213 -14.25 -5.75 6.50
CA SER A 213 -13.63 -4.83 5.54
C SER A 213 -14.61 -3.75 5.12
N ASP A 214 -14.11 -2.53 4.99
CA ASP A 214 -14.88 -1.37 4.54
C ASP A 214 -13.93 -0.31 3.95
N SER A 215 -14.46 0.82 3.50
CA SER A 215 -13.64 1.95 3.08
C SER A 215 -12.85 2.52 4.28
N PRO A 216 -11.69 3.14 4.04
CA PRO A 216 -10.93 3.81 5.10
C PRO A 216 -11.74 4.81 5.92
N ASP A 217 -12.69 5.49 5.28
CA ASP A 217 -13.56 6.48 5.94
C ASP A 217 -14.46 5.85 6.99
N MET A 218 -15.01 4.67 6.69
CA MET A 218 -15.91 3.95 7.60
C MET A 218 -15.15 3.34 8.78
N LEU A 219 -13.90 2.90 8.58
CA LEU A 219 -13.14 2.17 9.61
C LEU A 219 -12.26 3.06 10.50
N LEU A 220 -11.72 4.18 10.02
CA LEU A 220 -10.79 5.02 10.79
C LEU A 220 -11.42 6.26 11.43
N GLY A 221 -12.62 6.69 11.02
CA GLY A 221 -13.34 7.73 11.73
C GLY A 221 -14.12 8.71 10.86
N ASN A 222 -15.32 8.98 11.38
CA ASN A 222 -16.36 9.90 10.94
C ASN A 222 -17.13 9.51 9.67
N LYS A 223 -18.46 9.34 9.85
CA LYS A 223 -19.55 9.39 8.86
C LYS A 223 -19.53 10.71 8.06
N LEU A 224 -18.44 10.99 7.37
CA LEU A 224 -18.24 12.20 6.60
C LEU A 224 -18.14 11.80 5.14
N SER A 225 -19.26 11.86 4.45
CA SER A 225 -19.34 11.81 3.00
C SER A 225 -18.71 13.08 2.39
N SER A 226 -17.41 13.30 2.58
CA SER A 226 -16.68 14.41 1.96
C SER A 226 -16.19 13.98 0.58
N LYS A 227 -16.58 14.75 -0.45
CA LYS A 227 -16.29 14.46 -1.87
C LYS A 227 -14.84 14.73 -2.29
N PHE A 228 -14.07 15.43 -1.46
CA PHE A 228 -12.66 15.74 -1.70
C PHE A 228 -11.87 15.58 -0.40
N ARG A 229 -10.76 14.84 -0.48
CA ARG A 229 -9.81 14.66 0.62
C ARG A 229 -8.39 14.74 0.10
N THR A 230 -7.50 15.34 0.89
CA THR A 230 -6.07 15.29 0.62
C THR A 230 -5.30 15.23 1.93
N VAL A 231 -4.18 14.52 1.93
CA VAL A 231 -3.25 14.53 3.06
C VAL A 231 -2.31 15.72 2.91
N GLY A 232 -1.97 16.33 4.02
CA GLY A 232 -0.93 17.33 4.02
C GLY A 232 -0.32 17.53 5.41
N LYS A 233 0.72 18.36 5.44
CA LYS A 233 1.45 18.70 6.66
C LYS A 233 1.08 20.11 7.09
N VAL A 234 0.75 20.29 8.37
CA VAL A 234 0.48 21.63 8.90
C VAL A 234 1.77 22.45 8.85
N VAL A 235 1.74 23.56 8.11
CA VAL A 235 2.86 24.50 7.98
C VAL A 235 2.78 25.56 9.05
N SER A 236 1.60 26.15 9.22
CA SER A 236 1.37 27.23 10.17
C SER A 236 -0.09 27.31 10.59
N ILE A 237 -0.31 27.87 11.77
CA ILE A 237 -1.64 28.07 12.35
C ILE A 237 -1.70 29.54 12.75
N ALA A 238 -2.59 30.30 12.11
CA ALA A 238 -2.88 31.69 12.44
C ALA A 238 -4.22 31.75 13.17
N LYS A 239 -4.21 32.16 14.44
CA LYS A 239 -5.41 32.28 15.26
C LYS A 239 -5.92 33.72 15.21
N SER A 240 -7.24 33.86 15.05
CA SER A 240 -7.97 35.12 15.24
C SER A 240 -9.14 34.86 16.19
N ASP A 241 -9.81 35.92 16.63
CA ASP A 241 -10.92 35.83 17.61
C ASP A 241 -12.13 35.03 17.09
N ILE A 242 -12.28 34.93 15.76
CA ILE A 242 -13.48 34.40 15.10
C ILE A 242 -13.20 33.10 14.34
N ALA A 243 -11.93 32.83 14.03
CA ALA A 243 -11.55 31.70 13.21
C ALA A 243 -10.06 31.37 13.36
N VAL A 244 -9.73 30.11 13.11
CA VAL A 244 -8.34 29.67 13.01
C VAL A 244 -8.04 29.26 11.57
N VAL A 245 -7.03 29.89 10.99
CA VAL A 245 -6.56 29.58 9.65
C VAL A 245 -5.37 28.65 9.75
N VAL A 246 -5.53 27.42 9.27
CA VAL A 246 -4.48 26.42 9.20
C VAL A 246 -3.96 26.38 7.77
N THR A 247 -2.67 26.60 7.59
CA THR A 247 -1.98 26.39 6.31
C THR A 247 -1.45 24.98 6.28
N VAL A 248 -1.89 24.18 5.32
CA VAL A 248 -1.49 22.80 5.12
C VAL A 248 -0.79 22.66 3.77
N GLN A 249 0.39 22.06 3.77
CA GLN A 249 1.10 21.70 2.55
C GLN A 249 0.66 20.33 2.06
N SER A 250 0.16 20.25 0.83
CA SER A 250 -0.18 19.00 0.17
C SER A 250 0.51 18.95 -1.20
N GLY A 251 1.54 18.11 -1.31
CA GLY A 251 2.47 18.15 -2.45
C GLY A 251 3.15 19.52 -2.57
N ILE A 252 3.03 20.15 -3.74
CA ILE A 252 3.56 21.51 -4.01
C ILE A 252 2.59 22.63 -3.62
N ASN A 253 1.36 22.28 -3.22
CA ASN A 253 0.32 23.26 -2.96
C ASN A 253 0.25 23.63 -1.48
N LEU A 254 0.03 24.91 -1.20
CA LEU A 254 -0.35 25.38 0.13
C LEU A 254 -1.85 25.64 0.17
N ILE A 255 -2.55 24.88 1.00
CA ILE A 255 -4.00 24.96 1.18
C ILE A 255 -4.25 25.66 2.50
N ARG A 256 -4.96 26.79 2.46
CA ARG A 256 -5.41 27.50 3.66
C ARG A 256 -6.83 27.07 3.97
N VAL A 257 -7.03 26.53 5.17
CA VAL A 257 -8.32 26.03 5.62
C VAL A 257 -8.71 26.80 6.87
N VAL A 258 -9.94 27.30 6.87
CA VAL A 258 -10.55 27.91 8.04
C VAL A 258 -11.18 26.78 8.85
N VAL A 259 -10.75 26.62 10.09
CA VAL A 259 -11.26 25.63 11.05
C VAL A 259 -11.83 26.34 12.26
N ASP A 260 -12.79 25.67 12.89
CA ASP A 260 -13.38 26.13 14.13
C ASP A 260 -12.29 26.24 15.23
N PRO A 261 -12.27 27.32 16.03
CA PRO A 261 -11.37 27.44 17.16
C PRO A 261 -11.32 26.20 18.06
N GLU A 262 -12.44 25.49 18.28
CA GLU A 262 -12.48 24.27 19.10
C GLU A 262 -11.72 23.10 18.46
N GLU A 263 -11.84 22.90 17.14
CA GLU A 263 -11.09 21.86 16.40
C GLU A 263 -9.59 22.18 16.34
N SER A 264 -9.24 23.47 16.30
CA SER A 264 -7.85 23.94 16.18
C SER A 264 -6.97 23.68 17.39
N VAL A 265 -7.56 23.43 18.57
CA VAL A 265 -6.82 23.30 19.84
C VAL A 265 -5.86 22.10 19.81
N THR A 266 -6.13 21.10 18.98
CA THR A 266 -5.34 19.87 18.89
C THR A 266 -4.26 19.89 17.81
N LEU A 267 -4.21 20.92 16.96
CA LEU A 267 -3.31 20.97 15.81
C LEU A 267 -1.98 21.63 16.15
N GLN A 268 -0.87 21.03 15.71
CA GLN A 268 0.47 21.59 15.84
C GLN A 268 1.18 21.70 14.47
N PRO A 269 2.02 22.72 14.26
CA PRO A 269 2.90 22.78 13.09
C PRO A 269 3.76 21.52 12.97
N GLY A 270 3.89 21.01 11.76
CA GLY A 270 4.62 19.78 11.45
C GLY A 270 3.78 18.50 11.54
N GLN A 271 2.56 18.55 12.06
CA GLN A 271 1.67 17.40 12.15
C GLN A 271 1.09 17.03 10.77
N ASN A 272 1.01 15.73 10.49
CA ASN A 272 0.29 15.23 9.31
C ASN A 272 -1.21 15.25 9.60
N VAL A 273 -1.97 15.85 8.69
CA VAL A 273 -3.42 16.01 8.80
C VAL A 273 -4.10 15.57 7.51
N ILE A 274 -5.34 15.14 7.64
CA ILE A 274 -6.22 14.89 6.49
C ILE A 274 -7.13 16.11 6.36
N LEU A 275 -7.03 16.79 5.23
CA LEU A 275 -8.00 17.80 4.84
C LEU A 275 -9.17 17.11 4.15
N ALA A 276 -10.37 17.32 4.67
CA ALA A 276 -11.60 16.80 4.10
C ALA A 276 -12.62 17.93 3.99
N VAL A 277 -13.20 18.12 2.80
CA VAL A 277 -14.18 19.19 2.57
C VAL A 277 -15.58 18.58 2.35
N LYS A 278 -16.56 18.98 3.16
CA LYS A 278 -17.96 18.48 3.03
C LYS A 278 -18.68 19.06 1.81
N ALA A 279 -18.48 20.35 1.52
CA ALA A 279 -19.08 21.07 0.40
C ALA A 279 -18.00 21.85 -0.36
N PHE A 280 -17.88 21.59 -1.66
CA PHE A 280 -16.96 22.30 -2.55
C PHE A 280 -17.74 23.38 -3.32
N ALA A 281 -17.26 24.61 -3.31
CA ALA A 281 -17.70 25.66 -4.22
C ALA A 281 -16.61 25.84 -5.30
N PRO A 282 -16.63 25.06 -6.39
CA PRO A 282 -15.66 25.20 -7.47
C PRO A 282 -15.73 26.61 -8.07
N SER A 283 -14.59 27.26 -8.22
CA SER A 283 -14.45 28.43 -9.07
C SER A 283 -13.63 28.02 -10.30
N ILE A 284 -14.22 28.20 -11.48
CA ILE A 284 -13.55 27.94 -12.75
C ILE A 284 -13.01 29.28 -13.24
N ILE A 285 -11.69 29.36 -13.41
CA ILE A 285 -11.03 30.52 -14.01
C ILE A 285 -10.60 30.11 -15.41
N VAL A 286 -11.16 30.77 -16.43
CA VAL A 286 -10.74 30.57 -17.82
C VAL A 286 -9.42 31.30 -18.03
N LEU A 287 -8.37 30.56 -18.38
CA LEU A 287 -7.12 31.14 -18.85
C LEU A 287 -7.32 31.51 -20.32
N ASN A 288 -7.42 32.81 -20.62
CA ASN A 288 -7.40 33.26 -22.01
C ASN A 288 -6.10 32.80 -22.66
N LYS A 289 -6.21 32.13 -23.81
CA LYS A 289 -5.05 31.79 -24.63
C LYS A 289 -4.36 33.09 -25.05
N CYS A 290 -3.09 33.26 -24.67
CA CYS A 290 -2.18 34.17 -25.36
C CYS A 290 -1.97 33.70 -26.79
#